data_AF-A0A351CEL8-F1
#
_entry.id   AF-A0A351CEL8-F1
#
_cell.length_a   1.000
_cell.length_b   1.000
_cell.length_c   1.000
_cell.angle_alpha   90.00
_cell.angle_beta   90.00
_cell.angle_gamma   90.00
#
_symmetry.space_group_name_H-M   'P 1'
#
loop_
_entity.id
_entity.type
_entity.pdbx_description
1 polymer ?
#
loop_
_entity_poly.entity_id
_entity_poly.type
_entity_poly.pdbx_seq_one_letter_code
_entity_poly.pdbx_strand_id
1 'polypeptide(L)'
;MERKELLLWLVLCVLMIIGCRSHETTEKALKGESSVCGIMEIVYRYYDASIPSEYHRSYTIQVNENRVHIVVDSYGAVLAERTYDISEKQFNDLLESLKK
;
A
#
# COMPACT_ATOMS: atom_id res chain seq x y z
N MET A 1 26.46 59.25 14.16
CA MET A 1 25.82 57.97 14.55
C MET A 1 26.79 57.27 15.48
N GLU A 2 26.47 57.16 16.77
CA GLU A 2 27.43 56.73 17.79
C GLU A 2 27.66 55.21 17.74
N ARG A 3 28.88 54.74 18.06
CA ARG A 3 29.26 53.31 18.00
C ARG A 3 28.28 52.37 18.74
N LYS A 4 27.60 52.87 19.77
CA LYS A 4 26.56 52.15 20.52
C LYS A 4 25.30 51.85 19.68
N GLU A 5 24.94 52.74 18.74
CA GLU A 5 23.79 52.55 17.83
C GLU A 5 24.11 51.46 16.78
N LEU A 6 25.35 51.40 16.30
CA LEU A 6 25.80 50.35 15.37
C LEU A 6 25.83 48.97 16.03
N LEU A 7 26.23 48.90 17.31
CA LEU A 7 26.20 47.68 18.12
C LEU A 7 24.76 47.22 18.41
N LEU A 8 23.85 48.16 18.69
CA LEU A 8 22.44 47.85 18.92
C LEU A 8 21.78 47.28 17.66
N TRP A 9 22.10 47.83 16.48
CA TRP A 9 21.63 47.32 15.19
C TRP A 9 22.21 45.95 14.83
N LEU A 10 23.49 45.70 15.12
CA LEU A 10 24.09 44.38 14.89
C LEU A 10 23.43 43.29 15.74
N VAL A 11 23.13 43.57 17.01
CA VAL A 11 22.44 42.62 17.89
C VAL A 11 21.01 42.37 17.43
N LEU A 12 20.29 43.39 16.96
CA LEU A 12 18.94 43.26 16.40
C LEU A 12 18.92 42.42 15.11
N CYS A 13 19.91 42.60 14.23
CA CYS A 13 20.08 41.80 13.02
C CYS A 13 20.35 40.33 13.34
N VAL A 14 21.19 40.04 14.34
CA VAL A 14 21.49 38.66 14.75
C VAL A 14 20.26 37.97 15.36
N LEU A 15 19.43 38.69 16.12
CA LEU A 15 18.16 38.18 16.65
C LEU A 15 17.13 37.85 15.55
N MET A 16 17.08 38.64 14.48
CA MET A 16 16.22 38.36 13.31
C MET A 16 16.67 37.12 12.51
N ILE A 17 17.97 36.82 12.46
CA ILE A 17 18.50 35.65 11.74
C ILE A 17 18.23 34.34 12.53
N ILE A 18 18.20 34.40 13.86
CA ILE A 18 17.91 33.23 14.71
C ILE A 18 16.40 32.90 14.74
N GLY A 19 15.52 33.85 14.39
CA GLY A 19 14.05 33.70 14.39
C GLY A 19 13.44 32.96 13.19
N CYS A 20 14.21 32.62 12.16
CA CYS A 20 13.71 31.93 10.96
C CYS A 20 14.31 30.53 10.81
N ARG A 21 14.05 29.62 11.76
CA ARG A 21 14.15 28.16 11.54
C ARG A 21 13.12 27.41 12.37
N SER A 22 11.85 27.58 12.02
CA SER A 22 10.75 26.65 12.33
C SER A 22 9.57 26.95 11.41
N HIS A 23 9.78 26.78 10.10
CA HIS A 23 8.70 26.58 9.15
C HIS A 23 8.87 25.18 8.56
N GLU A 24 8.62 24.17 9.38
CA GLU A 24 8.38 22.83 8.86
C GLU A 24 7.00 22.86 8.19
N THR A 25 7.04 23.02 6.88
CA THR A 25 5.97 22.64 5.97
C THR A 25 5.77 21.13 6.09
N THR A 26 5.04 20.66 7.10
CA THR A 26 4.49 19.30 7.12
C THR A 26 3.11 19.29 6.49
N GLU A 27 3.05 19.63 5.21
CA GLU A 27 2.11 19.00 4.30
C GLU A 27 2.82 17.78 3.70
N LYS A 28 2.72 16.62 4.35
CA LYS A 28 2.74 15.32 3.65
C LYS A 28 2.00 14.27 4.48
N ALA A 29 0.81 13.97 3.97
CA ALA A 29 0.22 12.64 4.01
C ALA A 29 0.04 12.00 5.39
N LEU A 30 -1.01 12.40 6.10
CA LEU A 30 -1.88 11.42 6.76
C LEU A 30 -2.70 10.69 5.68
N LYS A 31 -2.03 10.13 4.66
CA LYS A 31 -2.59 8.99 3.96
C LYS A 31 -2.36 7.88 4.95
N GLY A 32 -3.42 7.41 5.61
CA GLY A 32 -3.35 6.19 6.37
C GLY A 32 -2.82 5.11 5.43
N GLU A 33 -1.51 4.89 5.48
CA GLU A 33 -0.92 3.60 5.18
C GLU A 33 -1.46 2.70 6.28
N SER A 34 -2.71 2.27 6.07
CA SER A 34 -3.11 0.95 6.51
C SER A 34 -2.05 0.04 5.89
N SER A 35 -1.04 -0.29 6.69
CA SER A 35 -0.13 -1.35 6.39
C SER A 35 -1.04 -2.55 6.17
N VAL A 36 -1.34 -2.87 4.91
CA VAL A 36 -2.06 -4.08 4.56
C VAL A 36 -1.06 -5.21 4.76
N CYS A 37 -0.72 -5.47 6.02
CA CYS A 37 -0.10 -6.71 6.47
C CYS A 37 -1.23 -7.72 6.55
N GLY A 38 -1.79 -8.04 5.38
CA GLY A 38 -3.03 -8.77 5.27
C GLY A 38 -2.92 -9.74 4.12
N ILE A 39 -3.03 -11.03 4.45
CA ILE A 39 -3.31 -12.05 3.45
C ILE A 39 -4.65 -11.68 2.80
N MET A 40 -4.63 -11.53 1.49
CA MET A 40 -5.81 -11.29 0.67
C MET A 40 -6.32 -12.63 0.16
N GLU A 41 -7.60 -12.92 0.38
CA GLU A 41 -8.25 -14.12 -0.13
C GLU A 41 -9.42 -13.73 -1.05
N ILE A 42 -9.43 -14.33 -2.24
CA ILE A 42 -10.51 -14.20 -3.22
C ILE A 42 -11.06 -15.60 -3.46
N VAL A 43 -12.32 -15.79 -3.10
CA VAL A 43 -13.03 -17.08 -3.24
C VAL A 43 -14.15 -16.91 -4.26
N TYR A 44 -14.05 -17.66 -5.36
CA TYR A 44 -15.12 -17.84 -6.33
C TYR A 44 -15.63 -19.28 -6.23
N ARG A 45 -16.89 -19.47 -5.85
CA ARG A 45 -17.50 -20.80 -5.73
C ARG A 45 -18.57 -21.00 -6.80
N TYR A 46 -18.46 -22.11 -7.51
CA TYR A 46 -19.56 -22.66 -8.29
C TYR A 46 -20.43 -23.51 -7.35
N TYR A 47 -21.74 -23.30 -7.36
CA TYR A 47 -22.67 -23.98 -6.45
C TYR A 47 -23.56 -24.98 -7.18
N ASP A 48 -24.37 -24.53 -8.13
CA ASP A 48 -25.14 -25.36 -9.07
C ASP A 48 -25.80 -24.41 -10.07
N ALA A 49 -25.55 -24.59 -11.35
CA ALA A 49 -26.17 -23.81 -12.41
C ALA A 49 -26.11 -24.61 -13.72
N SER A 50 -27.13 -24.43 -14.57
CA SER A 50 -27.30 -24.96 -15.94
C SER A 50 -26.21 -24.51 -16.93
N ILE A 51 -24.96 -24.56 -16.49
CA ILE A 51 -23.75 -24.20 -17.22
C ILE A 51 -23.11 -25.53 -17.65
N PRO A 52 -22.56 -25.62 -18.87
CA PRO A 52 -21.85 -26.83 -19.32
C PRO A 52 -20.76 -27.28 -18.34
N SER A 53 -20.57 -28.60 -18.27
CA SER A 53 -19.65 -29.28 -17.34
C SER A 53 -18.24 -28.68 -17.26
N GLU A 54 -17.73 -28.14 -18.37
CA GLU A 54 -16.39 -27.53 -18.44
C GLU A 54 -16.21 -26.31 -17.52
N TYR A 55 -17.31 -25.67 -17.10
CA TYR A 55 -17.33 -24.46 -16.28
C TYR A 55 -17.70 -24.71 -14.82
N HIS A 56 -17.80 -25.97 -14.38
CA HIS A 56 -18.08 -26.33 -12.99
C HIS A 56 -16.81 -26.17 -12.14
N ARG A 57 -16.26 -24.96 -12.06
CA ARG A 57 -14.98 -24.67 -11.42
C ARG A 57 -15.14 -23.64 -10.32
N SER A 58 -14.64 -23.98 -9.14
CA SER A 58 -14.40 -23.06 -8.04
C SER A 58 -12.92 -22.66 -8.03
N TYR A 59 -12.64 -21.42 -7.66
CA TYR A 59 -11.30 -20.87 -7.55
C TYR A 59 -11.11 -20.29 -6.15
N THR A 60 -10.01 -20.68 -5.50
CA THR A 60 -9.53 -20.01 -4.28
C THR A 60 -8.17 -19.41 -4.61
N ILE A 61 -8.07 -18.09 -4.51
CA ILE A 61 -6.83 -17.33 -4.76
C ILE A 61 -6.45 -16.64 -3.45
N GLN A 62 -5.31 -17.03 -2.90
CA GLN A 62 -4.72 -16.46 -1.70
C GLN A 62 -3.44 -15.71 -2.08
N VAL A 63 -3.33 -14.45 -1.69
CA VAL A 63 -2.20 -13.59 -2.00
C VAL A 63 -1.66 -12.98 -0.73
N ASN A 64 -0.35 -12.98 -0.57
CA ASN A 64 0.33 -12.20 0.46
C ASN A 64 1.52 -11.46 -0.18
N GLU A 65 2.35 -10.80 0.63
CA GLU A 65 3.45 -9.95 0.16
C GLU A 65 4.51 -10.68 -0.69
N ASN A 66 4.62 -12.01 -0.57
CA ASN A 66 5.68 -12.79 -1.20
C ASN A 66 5.22 -13.97 -2.06
N ARG A 67 3.93 -14.33 -2.04
CA ARG A 67 3.39 -15.46 -2.80
C ARG A 67 1.92 -15.29 -3.18
N VAL A 68 1.59 -15.93 -4.31
CA VAL A 68 0.23 -16.17 -4.78
C VAL A 68 0.00 -17.68 -4.77
N HIS A 69 -1.07 -18.13 -4.13
CA HIS A 69 -1.50 -19.51 -4.08
C HIS A 69 -2.88 -19.64 -4.72
N ILE A 70 -3.02 -20.52 -5.70
CA ILE A 70 -4.24 -20.70 -6.49
C ILE A 70 -4.64 -22.16 -6.44
N VAL A 71 -5.88 -22.41 -6.02
CA VAL A 71 -6.53 -23.71 -6.05
C VAL A 71 -7.73 -23.65 -6.98
N VAL A 72 -7.84 -24.62 -7.88
CA VAL A 72 -8.98 -24.84 -8.77
C VAL A 72 -9.60 -26.19 -8.43
N ASP A 73 -10.87 -26.19 -8.05
CA ASP A 73 -11.62 -27.41 -7.76
C ASP A 73 -12.91 -27.50 -8.57
N SER A 74 -13.43 -28.72 -8.69
CA SER A 74 -14.74 -29.02 -9.25
C SER A 74 -15.47 -29.99 -8.33
N TYR A 75 -16.59 -29.56 -7.76
CA TYR A 75 -17.33 -30.31 -6.73
C TYR A 75 -16.43 -30.79 -5.57
N GLY A 76 -15.45 -29.97 -5.16
CA GLY A 76 -14.51 -30.31 -4.11
C GLY A 76 -13.34 -31.20 -4.53
N ALA A 77 -13.30 -31.69 -5.77
CA ALA A 77 -12.13 -32.37 -6.32
C ALA A 77 -11.13 -31.34 -6.86
N VAL A 78 -9.92 -31.28 -6.28
CA VAL A 78 -8.85 -30.39 -6.74
C VAL A 78 -8.38 -30.82 -8.12
N LEU A 79 -8.53 -29.93 -9.11
CA LEU A 79 -8.11 -30.13 -10.48
C LEU A 79 -6.71 -29.56 -10.74
N ALA A 80 -6.40 -28.43 -10.09
CA ALA A 80 -5.10 -27.79 -10.20
C ALA A 80 -4.78 -26.97 -8.94
N GLU A 81 -3.49 -26.95 -8.60
CA GLU A 81 -2.95 -26.18 -7.51
C GLU A 81 -1.59 -25.62 -7.93
N ARG A 82 -1.40 -24.31 -7.78
CA ARG A 82 -0.17 -23.62 -8.16
C ARG A 82 0.19 -22.56 -7.14
N THR A 83 1.49 -22.42 -6.89
CA THR A 83 2.05 -21.34 -6.09
C THR A 83 3.08 -20.60 -6.93
N TYR A 84 3.05 -19.28 -6.85
CA TYR A 84 4.00 -18.37 -7.51
C TYR A 84 4.60 -17.46 -6.47
N ASP A 85 5.92 -17.30 -6.50
CA ASP A 85 6.57 -16.24 -5.73
C ASP A 85 6.34 -14.90 -6.43
N ILE A 86 6.06 -13.88 -5.64
CA ILE A 86 5.89 -12.51 -6.12
C ILE A 86 6.74 -11.55 -5.29
N SER A 87 7.15 -10.46 -5.93
CA SER A 87 7.82 -9.36 -5.23
C SER A 87 6.82 -8.44 -4.55
N GLU A 88 7.29 -7.69 -3.55
CA GLU A 88 6.52 -6.64 -2.89
C GLU A 88 5.97 -5.61 -3.89
N LYS A 89 6.73 -5.27 -4.93
CA LYS A 89 6.26 -4.39 -6.01
C LYS A 89 5.04 -4.98 -6.72
N GLN A 90 5.08 -6.26 -7.08
CA GLN A 90 3.95 -6.92 -7.75
C GLN A 90 2.73 -7.02 -6.83
N PHE A 91 2.93 -7.24 -5.52
CA PHE A 91 1.87 -7.21 -4.53
C PHE A 91 1.21 -5.82 -4.45
N ASN A 92 2.00 -4.76 -4.40
CA ASN A 92 1.50 -3.38 -4.38
C ASN A 92 0.76 -3.01 -5.68
N ASP A 93 1.32 -3.37 -6.84
CA ASP A 93 0.68 -3.17 -8.15
C ASP A 93 -0.71 -3.88 -8.19
N LEU A 94 -0.80 -5.10 -7.64
CA LEU A 94 -2.05 -5.84 -7.51
C LEU A 94 -3.05 -5.11 -6.59
N LEU A 95 -2.62 -4.65 -5.42
CA LEU A 95 -3.48 -3.90 -4.48
C LEU A 95 -4.01 -2.60 -5.09
N GLU A 96 -3.22 -1.91 -5.91
CA GLU A 96 -3.68 -0.74 -6.63
C GLU A 96 -4.73 -1.08 -7.70
N SER A 97 -4.56 -2.19 -8.42
CA SER A 97 -5.50 -2.63 -9.46
C SER A 97 -6.91 -2.91 -8.93
N LEU A 98 -7.05 -3.28 -7.65
CA LEU A 98 -8.33 -3.62 -7.00
C LEU A 98 -9.09 -2.40 -6.47
N LYS A 99 -8.46 -1.23 -6.40
CA LYS A 99 -9.07 0.01 -5.86
C LYS A 99 -9.92 0.78 -6.88
N LYS A 100 -10.15 0.20 -8.06
CA LYS A 100 -10.81 0.85 -9.21
C LYS A 100 -12.29 0.49 -9.28
#